data_AF-A0A7C1WIR9-F1
#
_entry.id   AF-A0A7C1WIR9-F1
#
_cell.length_a   1.000
_cell.length_b   1.000
_cell.length_c   1.000
_cell.angle_alpha   90.00
_cell.angle_beta   90.00
_cell.angle_gamma   90.00
#
_symmetry.space_group_name_H-M   'P 1'
#
loop_
_entity.id
_entity.type
_entity.pdbx_description
1 polymer ?
#
loop_
_entity_poly.entity_id
_entity_poly.type
_entity_poly.pdbx_seq_one_letter_code
_entity_poly.pdbx_strand_id
1 'polypeptide(L)'
;MDKFNEKARKYIPPKEKWTPVEEALYKPKDLYRVPLDEAKKLQLDAIKYSFKYHYENNQFYHNFCKEHGVTPDDIKTNEDLKKIPLIPDKFFKEYPSGRDFATWLGN
;
A
#
# COMPACT_ATOMS: atom_id res chain seq x y z
N MET A 1 -12.62 23.54 2.08
CA MET A 1 -11.38 22.74 1.88
C MET A 1 -10.12 23.59 1.91
N ASP A 2 -10.11 24.82 1.37
CA ASP A 2 -8.87 25.61 1.27
C ASP A 2 -8.18 25.91 2.62
N LYS A 3 -8.94 26.29 3.66
CA LYS A 3 -8.39 26.49 5.02
C LYS A 3 -7.83 25.21 5.67
N PHE A 4 -8.35 24.04 5.30
CA PHE A 4 -7.84 22.75 5.79
C PHE A 4 -6.53 22.41 5.08
N ASN A 5 -6.51 22.53 3.75
CA ASN A 5 -5.32 22.28 2.94
C ASN A 5 -4.15 23.18 3.36
N GLU A 6 -4.43 24.45 3.68
CA GLU A 6 -3.40 25.38 4.18
C GLU A 6 -2.76 24.91 5.50
N LYS A 7 -3.57 24.42 6.45
CA LYS A 7 -3.06 23.87 7.72
C LYS A 7 -2.38 22.52 7.56
N ALA A 8 -2.84 21.71 6.60
CA ALA A 8 -2.31 20.38 6.31
C ALA A 8 -0.96 20.42 5.58
N ARG A 9 -0.62 21.53 4.91
CA ARG A 9 0.64 21.69 4.14
C ARG A 9 1.90 21.28 4.90
N LYS A 10 1.98 21.53 6.20
CA LYS A 10 3.15 21.14 7.02
C LYS A 10 3.31 19.63 7.23
N TYR A 11 2.25 18.85 6.98
CA TYR A 11 2.24 17.40 7.08
C TYR A 11 2.33 16.70 5.72
N ILE A 12 2.24 17.47 4.63
CA ILE A 12 2.37 16.94 3.27
C ILE A 12 3.88 16.86 2.96
N PRO A 13 4.41 15.68 2.61
CA PRO A 13 5.81 15.56 2.25
C PRO A 13 6.16 16.41 1.02
N PRO A 14 7.44 16.84 0.86
CA PRO A 14 7.89 17.54 -0.34
C PRO A 14 7.57 16.75 -1.60
N LYS A 15 7.16 17.44 -2.66
CA LYS A 15 6.68 16.80 -3.91
C LYS A 15 7.74 15.91 -4.55
N GLU A 16 9.01 16.23 -4.33
CA GLU A 16 10.17 15.49 -4.83
C GLU A 16 10.28 14.09 -4.21
N LYS A 17 9.63 13.86 -3.07
CA LYS A 17 9.59 12.56 -2.37
C LYS A 17 8.32 11.77 -2.64
N TRP A 18 7.39 12.30 -3.45
CA TRP A 18 6.12 11.63 -3.67
C TRP A 18 6.33 10.34 -4.44
N THR A 19 5.80 9.27 -3.88
CA THR A 19 5.56 8.02 -4.59
C THR A 19 4.16 8.07 -5.21
N PRO A 20 3.76 7.07 -6.02
CA PRO A 20 2.40 6.96 -6.49
C PRO A 20 1.33 7.00 -5.38
N VAL A 21 1.68 6.61 -4.15
CA VAL A 21 0.78 6.68 -2.98
C VAL A 21 0.52 8.12 -2.57
N GLU A 22 1.57 8.93 -2.37
CA GLU A 22 1.42 10.36 -2.08
C GLU A 22 0.75 11.09 -3.24
N GLU A 23 1.06 10.72 -4.48
CA GLU A 23 0.41 11.31 -5.65
C GLU A 23 -1.10 11.06 -5.62
N ALA A 24 -1.55 9.83 -5.34
CA ALA A 24 -2.98 9.51 -5.23
C ALA A 24 -3.70 10.27 -4.11
N LEU A 25 -3.00 10.58 -3.00
CA LEU A 25 -3.57 11.25 -1.84
C LEU A 25 -3.57 12.79 -1.95
N TYR A 26 -2.47 13.37 -2.44
CA TYR A 26 -2.21 14.81 -2.34
C TYR A 26 -2.31 15.57 -3.66
N LYS A 27 -2.25 14.89 -4.82
CA LYS A 27 -2.41 15.53 -6.12
C LYS A 27 -3.86 15.99 -6.36
N PRO A 28 -4.91 15.21 -6.04
CA PRO A 28 -6.28 15.66 -6.24
C PRO A 28 -6.64 16.80 -5.29
N LYS A 29 -7.19 17.90 -5.83
CA LYS A 29 -7.69 19.01 -5.01
C LYS A 29 -8.94 18.61 -4.21
N ASP A 30 -9.78 17.76 -4.81
CA ASP A 30 -11.00 17.20 -4.21
C ASP A 30 -11.13 15.73 -4.64
N LEU A 31 -10.91 14.82 -3.70
CA LEU A 31 -10.93 13.36 -3.93
C LEU A 31 -12.29 12.85 -4.43
N TYR A 32 -13.39 13.54 -4.12
CA TYR A 32 -14.73 13.11 -4.51
C TYR A 32 -15.13 13.62 -5.90
N ARG A 33 -14.30 14.45 -6.54
CA ARG A 33 -14.57 15.06 -7.85
C ARG A 33 -13.52 14.70 -8.90
N VAL A 34 -12.73 13.68 -8.65
CA VAL A 34 -11.78 13.14 -9.63
C VAL A 34 -12.56 12.35 -10.70
N PRO A 35 -12.31 12.58 -12.00
CA PRO A 35 -12.87 11.74 -13.06
C PRO A 35 -12.56 10.26 -12.82
N LEU A 36 -13.52 9.37 -13.11
CA LEU A 36 -13.40 7.95 -12.77
C LEU A 36 -12.13 7.29 -13.33
N ASP A 37 -11.76 7.60 -14.56
CA ASP A 37 -10.57 7.02 -15.20
C ASP A 37 -9.27 7.48 -14.54
N GLU A 38 -9.21 8.75 -14.12
CA GLU A 38 -8.08 9.28 -13.36
C GLU A 38 -8.03 8.65 -11.96
N ALA A 39 -9.17 8.52 -11.28
CA ALA A 39 -9.24 7.87 -9.97
C ALA A 39 -8.79 6.41 -10.03
N LYS A 40 -9.21 5.66 -11.05
CA LYS A 40 -8.76 4.28 -11.30
C LYS A 40 -7.26 4.20 -11.54
N LYS A 41 -6.71 5.12 -12.32
CA LYS A 41 -5.25 5.19 -12.56
C LYS A 41 -4.48 5.47 -11.28
N LEU A 42 -4.88 6.48 -10.51
CA LEU A 42 -4.26 6.81 -9.22
C LEU A 42 -4.31 5.61 -8.26
N GLN A 43 -5.45 4.92 -8.18
CA GLN A 43 -5.60 3.71 -7.37
C GLN A 43 -4.65 2.60 -7.81
N LEU A 44 -4.59 2.30 -9.11
CA LEU A 44 -3.75 1.23 -9.64
C LEU A 44 -2.27 1.52 -9.39
N ASP A 45 -1.81 2.73 -9.71
CA ASP A 45 -0.41 3.11 -9.56
C ASP A 45 0.00 3.07 -8.08
N ALA A 46 -0.84 3.58 -7.17
CA ALA A 46 -0.59 3.55 -5.73
C ALA A 46 -0.53 2.12 -5.17
N ILE A 47 -1.54 1.29 -5.44
CA ILE A 47 -1.59 -0.08 -4.90
C ILE A 47 -0.49 -0.94 -5.50
N LYS A 48 -0.20 -0.82 -6.80
CA LYS A 48 0.89 -1.56 -7.45
C LYS A 48 2.25 -1.20 -6.83
N TYR A 49 2.49 0.09 -6.57
CA TYR A 49 3.71 0.54 -5.90
C TYR A 49 3.83 -0.04 -4.49
N SER A 50 2.78 0.09 -3.66
CA SER A 50 2.77 -0.46 -2.30
C SER A 50 2.93 -1.98 -2.28
N PHE A 51 2.23 -2.68 -3.18
CA PHE A 51 2.33 -4.14 -3.28
C PHE A 51 3.75 -4.58 -3.59
N LYS A 52 4.39 -3.98 -4.61
CA LYS A 52 5.79 -4.26 -4.94
C LYS A 52 6.72 -3.98 -3.76
N TYR A 53 6.58 -2.83 -3.13
CA TYR A 53 7.41 -2.44 -1.98
C TYR A 53 7.31 -3.48 -0.84
N HIS A 54 6.10 -3.88 -0.46
CA HIS A 54 5.91 -4.89 0.59
C HIS A 54 6.36 -6.28 0.16
N TYR A 55 6.14 -6.67 -1.09
CA TYR A 55 6.62 -7.95 -1.62
C TYR A 55 8.16 -8.05 -1.59
N GLU A 56 8.87 -6.96 -1.85
CA GLU A 56 10.33 -6.93 -1.89
C GLU A 56 10.98 -6.74 -0.52
N ASN A 57 10.32 -6.04 0.41
CA ASN A 57 10.93 -5.60 1.67
C ASN A 57 10.35 -6.27 2.93
N ASN A 58 9.35 -7.15 2.79
CA ASN A 58 8.79 -7.89 3.91
C ASN A 58 8.87 -9.39 3.63
N GLN A 59 9.76 -10.10 4.33
CA GLN A 59 10.02 -11.53 4.12
C GLN A 59 8.77 -12.41 4.31
N PHE A 60 7.95 -12.10 5.31
CA PHE A 60 6.69 -12.81 5.53
C PHE A 60 5.74 -12.63 4.34
N TYR A 61 5.49 -11.38 3.94
CA TYR A 61 4.55 -11.08 2.87
C TYR A 61 5.05 -11.58 1.52
N HIS A 62 6.35 -11.55 1.28
CA HIS A 62 7.01 -12.18 0.13
C HIS A 62 6.67 -13.67 0.05
N ASN A 63 6.91 -14.42 1.13
CA ASN A 63 6.64 -15.85 1.18
C ASN A 63 5.15 -16.15 1.03
N PHE A 64 4.29 -15.37 1.70
CA PHE A 64 2.84 -15.49 1.61
C PHE A 64 2.34 -15.31 0.17
N CYS A 65 2.84 -14.30 -0.55
CA CYS A 65 2.49 -14.08 -1.95
C CYS A 65 3.02 -15.19 -2.87
N LYS A 66 4.25 -15.66 -2.62
CA LYS A 66 4.86 -16.77 -3.38
C LYS A 66 4.07 -18.06 -3.23
N GLU A 67 3.58 -18.38 -2.03
CA GLU A 67 2.70 -19.54 -1.78
C GLU A 67 1.36 -19.44 -2.52
N HIS A 68 0.85 -18.22 -2.72
CA HIS A 68 -0.34 -17.96 -3.52
C HIS A 68 -0.05 -17.82 -5.03
N GLY A 69 1.21 -17.96 -5.46
CA GLY A 69 1.61 -17.92 -6.86
C GLY A 69 1.44 -16.55 -7.51
N VAL A 70 1.57 -15.45 -6.76
CA VAL A 70 1.41 -14.07 -7.25
C VAL A 70 2.64 -13.22 -7.02
N THR A 71 3.00 -12.43 -8.03
CA THR A 71 4.14 -11.51 -8.05
C THR A 71 3.71 -10.10 -8.47
N PRO A 72 4.53 -9.06 -8.24
CA PRO A 72 4.22 -7.70 -8.68
C PRO A 72 3.96 -7.54 -10.19
N ASP A 73 4.54 -8.40 -11.02
CA ASP A 73 4.38 -8.36 -12.49
C ASP A 73 3.01 -8.85 -12.96
N ASP A 74 2.27 -9.55 -12.10
CA ASP A 74 0.91 -10.04 -12.38
C ASP A 74 -0.16 -8.94 -12.30
N ILE A 75 0.22 -7.76 -11.79
CA ILE A 75 -0.67 -6.61 -11.57
C ILE A 75 -0.47 -5.58 -12.68
N LYS A 76 -1.37 -5.57 -13.66
CA LYS A 76 -1.30 -4.69 -14.84
C LYS A 76 -2.51 -3.78 -14.98
N THR A 77 -3.69 -4.22 -14.54
CA THR A 77 -4.93 -3.44 -14.56
C THR A 77 -5.61 -3.39 -13.19
N ASN A 78 -6.64 -2.55 -13.03
CA ASN A 78 -7.42 -2.49 -11.79
C ASN A 78 -8.08 -3.85 -11.46
N GLU A 79 -8.47 -4.63 -12.47
CA GLU A 79 -9.06 -5.96 -12.29
C GLU A 79 -8.06 -6.97 -11.72
N ASP A 80 -6.76 -6.77 -11.93
CA ASP A 80 -5.70 -7.62 -11.39
C ASP A 80 -5.49 -7.42 -9.89
N LEU A 81 -5.94 -6.29 -9.32
CA LEU A 81 -5.77 -6.00 -7.89
C LEU A 81 -6.38 -7.09 -6.99
N LYS A 82 -7.41 -7.80 -7.46
CA LYS A 82 -8.01 -8.94 -6.75
C LYS A 82 -7.09 -10.16 -6.62
N LYS A 83 -6.00 -10.22 -7.39
CA LYS A 83 -4.97 -11.28 -7.29
C LYS A 83 -4.08 -11.08 -6.07
N ILE A 84 -4.00 -9.86 -5.53
CA ILE A 84 -3.23 -9.56 -4.32
C ILE A 84 -3.89 -10.30 -3.14
N PRO A 85 -3.15 -11.17 -2.42
CA PRO A 85 -3.75 -12.01 -1.41
C PRO A 85 -4.05 -11.16 -0.17
N LEU A 86 -5.25 -11.34 0.38
CA LEU A 86 -5.67 -10.68 1.61
C LEU A 86 -5.04 -11.39 2.80
N ILE A 87 -4.41 -10.63 3.69
CA ILE A 87 -3.85 -11.15 4.94
C ILE A 87 -5.02 -11.48 5.89
N PRO A 88 -5.16 -12.74 6.35
CA PRO A 88 -6.23 -13.11 7.29
C PRO A 88 -6.13 -12.32 8.61
N ASP A 89 -7.26 -11.96 9.21
CA ASP A 89 -7.29 -11.22 10.46
C ASP A 89 -6.60 -11.96 11.63
N LYS A 90 -6.68 -13.29 11.63
CA LYS A 90 -6.02 -14.16 12.62
C LYS A 90 -4.52 -13.94 12.67
N PHE A 91 -3.88 -13.64 11.54
CA PHE A 91 -2.45 -13.34 11.49
C PHE A 91 -2.07 -12.19 12.43
N PHE A 92 -2.91 -11.14 12.50
CA PHE A 92 -2.68 -9.99 13.37
C PHE A 92 -3.02 -10.24 14.84
N LYS A 93 -3.64 -11.39 15.16
CA LYS A 93 -4.02 -11.78 16.53
C LYS A 93 -3.07 -12.82 17.12
N GLU A 94 -2.34 -13.54 16.27
CA GLU A 94 -1.27 -14.46 16.66
C GLU A 94 -0.02 -13.67 17.05
N TYR A 95 -0.07 -12.99 18.19
CA TYR A 95 1.12 -12.42 18.79
C TYR A 95 1.93 -13.54 19.45
N PRO A 96 3.15 -13.85 18.98
CA PRO A 96 4.01 -14.76 19.70
C PRO A 96 4.27 -14.20 21.10
N SER A 97 4.42 -15.07 22.09
CA SER A 97 4.68 -14.67 23.47
C SER A 97 5.91 -15.41 24.02
N GLY A 98 6.57 -14.82 25.02
CA GLY A 98 7.78 -15.39 25.62
C GLY A 98 8.92 -15.56 24.62
N ARG A 99 9.43 -16.80 24.48
CA ARG A 99 10.60 -17.10 23.65
C ARG A 99 10.34 -16.86 22.16
N ASP A 100 9.15 -17.24 21.68
CA ASP A 100 8.79 -17.08 20.27
C ASP A 100 8.70 -15.60 19.88
N PHE A 101 8.32 -14.72 20.82
CA PHE A 101 8.32 -13.27 20.61
C PHE A 101 9.75 -12.73 20.46
N ALA A 102 10.68 -13.18 21.31
CA ALA A 102 12.08 -12.77 21.24
C ALA A 102 12.74 -13.25 19.94
N THR A 103 12.41 -14.45 19.46
CA THR A 103 12.88 -14.95 18.17
C THR A 103 12.23 -14.22 16.98
N TRP A 104 10.97 -13.82 17.10
CA TRP A 104 10.28 -13.01 16.09
C TRP A 104 10.87 -11.60 15.93
N LEU A 105 11.33 -10.97 17.02
CA LEU A 105 12.00 -9.65 16.96
C LEU A 105 13.41 -9.68 16.36
N GLY A 106 14.07 -10.84 16.36
CA GLY A 106 15.46 -11.00 15.93
C GLY A 106 15.65 -11.32 14.44
N ASN A 107 14.55 -11.58 13.72
CA ASN A 107 14.52 -11.88 12.29
C ASN A 107 13.84 -10.73 11.53
#